data_AF-A0A2D6Q2V3-F1
#
_entry.id   AF-A0A2D6Q2V3-F1
#
_cell.length_a   1.000
_cell.length_b   1.000
_cell.length_c   1.000
_cell.angle_alpha   90.00
_cell.angle_beta   90.00
_cell.angle_gamma   90.00
#
_symmetry.space_group_name_H-M   'P 1'
#
loop_
_entity.id
_entity.type
_entity.pdbx_description
1 polymer ?
#
loop_
_entity_poly.entity_id
_entity_poly.type
_entity_poly.pdbx_seq_one_letter_code
_entity_poly.pdbx_strand_id
1 'polypeptide(L)'
;MNKNRRLGFLPETDSLKLMLVVIAHWLIVFANFSAFFILAYEGLTPSQNPPWYIGMPLCTFIAVITFSRVIDCPITRLENKIRKRLGKNTIGGFVKHYLIKPYARAKRKIKKG
;
A
#
# COMPACT_ATOMS: atom_id res chain seq x y z
N MET A 1 1.31 -23.05 1.61
CA MET A 1 1.87 -21.70 1.86
C MET A 1 3.09 -21.84 2.75
N ASN A 2 4.26 -21.51 2.22
CA ASN A 2 5.57 -21.87 2.79
C ASN A 2 5.81 -21.23 4.19
N LYS A 3 6.27 -22.04 5.16
CA LYS A 3 6.45 -21.70 6.59
C LYS A 3 7.70 -20.83 6.85
N ASN A 4 8.61 -20.72 5.88
CA ASN A 4 9.91 -20.02 5.96
C ASN A 4 9.95 -18.64 5.27
N ARG A 5 8.82 -17.94 5.12
CA ARG A 5 8.83 -16.58 4.56
C ARG A 5 9.33 -15.55 5.58
N ARG A 6 10.59 -15.12 5.46
CA ARG A 6 11.16 -13.99 6.22
C ARG A 6 10.63 -12.62 5.75
N LEU A 7 10.26 -12.48 4.48
CA LEU A 7 9.78 -11.22 3.90
C LEU A 7 8.31 -11.35 3.46
N GLY A 8 7.39 -10.97 4.35
CA GLY A 8 5.94 -11.04 4.12
C GLY A 8 5.40 -9.98 3.15
N PHE A 9 6.22 -8.99 2.77
CA PHE A 9 5.84 -7.88 1.89
C PHE A 9 5.98 -8.20 0.39
N LEU A 10 6.72 -9.26 0.03
CA LEU A 10 6.90 -9.68 -1.36
C LEU A 10 5.92 -10.80 -1.76
N PRO A 11 5.51 -10.85 -3.04
CA PRO A 11 4.68 -11.93 -3.55
C PRO A 11 5.42 -13.27 -3.58
N GLU A 12 4.69 -14.37 -3.36
CA GLU A 12 5.20 -15.77 -3.37
C GLU A 12 5.30 -16.32 -4.79
N THR A 13 5.71 -15.53 -5.79
CA THR A 13 5.74 -15.96 -7.21
C THR A 13 7.05 -15.64 -7.88
N ASP A 14 7.57 -16.58 -8.67
CA ASP A 14 8.72 -16.38 -9.58
C ASP A 14 8.38 -15.48 -10.79
N SER A 15 7.12 -15.07 -10.91
CA SER A 15 6.67 -14.16 -11.96
C SER A 15 7.21 -12.75 -11.71
N LEU A 16 8.32 -12.40 -12.38
CA LEU A 16 8.91 -11.05 -12.40
C LEU A 16 7.85 -9.96 -12.63
N LYS A 17 6.87 -10.22 -13.50
CA LYS A 17 5.75 -9.31 -13.78
C LYS A 17 4.94 -8.94 -12.53
N LEU A 18 4.67 -9.90 -11.66
CA LEU A 18 3.90 -9.66 -10.44
C LEU A 18 4.76 -8.91 -9.42
N MET A 19 6.05 -9.26 -9.32
CA MET A 19 7.00 -8.55 -8.45
C MET A 19 7.14 -7.07 -8.84
N LEU A 20 7.32 -6.77 -10.13
CA LEU A 20 7.39 -5.39 -10.64
C LEU A 20 6.12 -4.59 -10.32
N VAL A 21 4.95 -5.19 -10.51
CA VAL A 21 3.65 -4.56 -10.19
C VAL A 21 3.54 -4.23 -8.71
N VAL A 22 3.96 -5.15 -7.83
CA VAL A 22 3.93 -4.94 -6.37
C VAL A 22 4.92 -3.86 -5.94
N ILE A 23 6.14 -3.86 -6.49
CA ILE A 23 7.16 -2.84 -6.21
C ILE A 23 6.68 -1.46 -6.69
N ALA A 24 6.15 -1.37 -7.91
CA ALA A 24 5.61 -0.13 -8.45
C ALA A 24 4.46 0.41 -7.60
N HIS A 25 3.58 -0.46 -7.11
CA HIS A 25 2.53 -0.05 -6.19
C HIS A 25 3.11 0.49 -4.87
N TRP A 26 4.09 -0.20 -4.28
CA TRP A 26 4.77 0.29 -3.08
C TRP A 26 5.41 1.66 -3.27
N LEU A 27 6.06 1.91 -4.41
CA LEU A 27 6.63 3.23 -4.72
C LEU A 27 5.56 4.32 -4.73
N ILE A 28 4.40 4.07 -5.31
CA ILE A 28 3.28 5.03 -5.34
C ILE A 28 2.72 5.25 -3.93
N VAL A 29 2.59 4.19 -3.12
CA VAL A 29 2.14 4.31 -1.73
C VAL A 29 3.12 5.16 -0.92
N PHE A 30 4.43 4.91 -1.04
CA PHE A 30 5.45 5.70 -0.36
C PHE A 30 5.51 7.14 -0.85
N ALA A 31 5.39 7.38 -2.15
CA ALA A 31 5.35 8.72 -2.71
C ALA A 31 4.15 9.53 -2.22
N ASN A 32 2.95 8.94 -2.17
CA ASN A 32 1.76 9.59 -1.60
C ASN A 32 1.90 9.83 -0.10
N PHE A 33 2.47 8.86 0.63
CA PHE A 33 2.73 9.00 2.05
C PHE A 33 3.70 10.16 2.31
N SER A 34 4.84 10.23 1.61
CA SER A 34 5.79 11.33 1.76
C SER A 34 5.21 12.67 1.32
N ALA A 35 4.46 12.70 0.21
CA ALA A 35 3.79 13.91 -0.27
C ALA A 35 2.79 14.45 0.76
N PHE A 36 2.04 13.59 1.45
CA PHE A 36 1.15 14.00 2.53
C PHE A 36 1.90 14.69 3.67
N PHE A 37 3.02 14.15 4.13
CA PHE A 37 3.80 14.78 5.22
C PHE A 37 4.44 16.10 4.81
N ILE A 38 4.96 16.18 3.58
CA ILE A 38 5.55 17.41 3.04
C ILE A 38 4.47 18.50 2.93
N LEU A 39 3.33 18.19 2.29
CA LEU A 39 2.22 19.14 2.15
C LEU A 39 1.59 19.51 3.48
N ALA A 40 1.50 18.59 4.44
CA ALA A 40 1.02 18.90 5.78
C ALA A 40 1.98 19.86 6.50
N TYR A 41 3.29 19.65 6.40
CA TYR A 41 4.30 20.54 6.99
C TYR A 41 4.27 21.93 6.36
N GLU A 42 4.22 22.01 5.03
CA GLU A 42 4.15 23.28 4.30
C GLU A 42 2.82 24.02 4.56
N GLY A 43 1.69 23.31 4.56
CA GLY A 43 0.37 23.90 4.73
C GLY A 43 0.03 24.33 6.17
N LEU A 44 0.65 23.72 7.19
CA LEU A 44 0.51 24.15 8.59
C LEU A 44 1.50 25.25 8.99
N THR A 45 2.57 25.46 8.21
CA THR A 45 3.57 26.48 8.50
C THR A 45 3.23 27.78 7.75
N PRO A 46 2.83 28.86 8.43
CA PRO A 46 2.33 30.09 7.78
C PRO A 46 3.35 30.85 6.91
N SER A 47 4.61 30.41 6.87
CA SER A 47 5.71 31.03 6.12
C SER A 47 5.97 30.37 4.74
N GLN A 48 5.31 29.26 4.40
CA GLN A 48 5.55 28.52 3.16
C GLN A 48 4.32 28.57 2.24
N ASN A 49 4.54 28.78 0.94
CA ASN A 49 3.56 28.49 -0.11
C ASN A 49 3.56 26.98 -0.36
N PRO A 50 2.42 26.30 -0.59
CA PRO A 50 1.11 26.85 -0.92
C PRO A 50 0.21 27.12 0.31
N PRO A 51 -0.75 28.07 0.19
CA PRO A 51 -1.70 28.39 1.26
C PRO A 51 -2.42 27.17 1.82
N TRP A 52 -2.82 27.24 3.10
CA TRP A 52 -3.52 26.15 3.80
C TRP A 52 -4.77 25.65 3.05
N TYR A 53 -5.48 26.53 2.34
CA TYR A 53 -6.68 26.18 1.57
C TYR A 53 -6.37 25.43 0.27
N ILE A 54 -5.12 25.37 -0.17
CA ILE A 54 -4.64 24.50 -1.26
C ILE A 54 -4.07 23.20 -0.67
N GLY A 55 -3.25 23.31 0.39
CA GLY A 55 -2.62 22.15 1.05
C GLY A 55 -3.64 21.19 1.68
N MET A 56 -4.65 21.70 2.39
CA MET A 56 -5.63 20.86 3.10
C MET A 56 -6.52 20.01 2.17
N PRO A 57 -7.08 20.55 1.06
CA PRO A 57 -7.78 19.72 0.07
C PRO A 57 -6.87 18.68 -0.58
N LEU A 58 -5.62 19.02 -0.90
CA LEU A 58 -4.66 18.07 -1.47
C LEU A 58 -4.32 16.94 -0.49
N CYS A 59 -4.06 17.25 0.78
CA CYS A 59 -3.85 16.26 1.83
C CYS A 59 -5.07 15.35 2.00
N THR A 60 -6.27 15.93 1.99
CA THR A 60 -7.54 15.17 2.08
C THR A 60 -7.72 14.26 0.87
N PHE A 61 -7.40 14.75 -0.33
CA PHE A 61 -7.46 13.97 -1.56
C PHE A 61 -6.46 12.81 -1.55
N ILE A 62 -5.21 13.05 -1.15
CA ILE A 62 -4.19 12.01 -0.99
C ILE A 62 -4.66 10.96 0.03
N ALA A 63 -5.24 11.39 1.16
CA ALA A 63 -5.78 10.47 2.17
C ALA A 63 -6.94 9.64 1.61
N VAL A 64 -7.86 10.25 0.86
CA VAL A 64 -8.97 9.55 0.20
C VAL A 64 -8.42 8.54 -0.80
N ILE A 65 -7.50 8.89 -1.68
CA ILE A 65 -6.95 7.95 -2.67
C ILE A 65 -6.19 6.80 -1.99
N THR A 66 -5.48 7.09 -0.90
CA THR A 66 -4.64 6.10 -0.21
C THR A 66 -5.47 5.13 0.64
N PHE A 67 -6.53 5.60 1.30
CA PHE A 67 -7.33 4.80 2.25
C PHE A 67 -8.70 4.40 1.73
N SER A 68 -9.19 4.98 0.64
CA SER A 68 -10.50 4.62 0.09
C SER A 68 -10.51 3.15 -0.32
N ARG A 69 -11.49 2.42 0.21
CA ARG A 69 -11.78 1.04 -0.18
C ARG A 69 -12.63 0.97 -1.45
N VAL A 70 -13.17 2.10 -1.89
CA VAL A 70 -14.04 2.21 -3.08
C VAL A 70 -13.20 2.43 -4.33
N ILE A 71 -12.10 3.19 -4.21
CA ILE A 71 -11.17 3.43 -5.30
C ILE A 71 -10.16 2.28 -5.32
N ASP A 72 -10.54 1.17 -5.94
CA ASP A 72 -9.61 0.07 -6.18
C ASP A 72 -8.43 0.55 -7.03
N CYS A 73 -7.22 0.50 -6.47
CA CYS A 73 -6.02 0.88 -7.21
C CYS A 73 -5.91 0.04 -8.50
N PRO A 74 -5.76 0.65 -9.69
CA PRO A 74 -5.68 -0.07 -10.96
C PRO A 74 -4.52 -1.07 -10.99
N ILE A 75 -3.46 -0.81 -10.22
CA ILE A 75 -2.30 -1.69 -10.06
C ILE A 75 -2.67 -2.95 -9.28
N THR A 76 -3.49 -2.86 -8.22
CA THR A 76 -4.03 -4.05 -7.54
C THR A 76 -4.98 -4.83 -8.43
N ARG A 77 -5.77 -4.16 -9.29
CA ARG A 77 -6.60 -4.85 -10.28
C ARG A 77 -5.75 -5.62 -11.29
N LEU A 78 -4.63 -5.04 -11.73
CA LEU A 78 -3.66 -5.71 -12.59
C LEU A 78 -3.01 -6.91 -11.87
N GLU A 79 -2.59 -6.74 -10.61
CA GLU A 79 -2.05 -7.82 -9.79
C GLU A 79 -3.07 -8.98 -9.68
N ASN A 80 -4.34 -8.67 -9.42
CA ASN A 80 -5.41 -9.66 -9.36
C ASN A 80 -5.64 -10.38 -10.69
N LYS A 81 -5.53 -9.68 -11.83
CA LYS A 81 -5.62 -10.30 -13.16
C LYS A 81 -4.48 -11.31 -13.38
N ILE A 82 -3.26 -10.96 -12.95
CA ILE A 82 -2.10 -11.87 -13.03
C ILE A 82 -2.27 -13.05 -12.06
N ARG A 83 -2.73 -12.81 -10.83
CA ARG A 83 -2.98 -13.87 -9.83
C ARG A 83 -4.05 -14.86 -10.28
N LYS A 84 -5.15 -14.39 -10.88
CA LYS A 84 -6.18 -15.26 -11.47
C LYS A 84 -5.61 -16.18 -12.55
N ARG A 85 -4.74 -15.65 -13.43
CA ARG A 85 -4.07 -16.45 -14.47
C ARG A 85 -3.14 -17.53 -13.89
N LEU A 86 -2.59 -17.29 -12.71
CA LEU A 86 -1.72 -18.22 -11.98
C LEU A 86 -2.51 -19.16 -11.03
N GLY A 87 -3.85 -19.15 -11.07
CA GLY A 87 -4.69 -19.95 -10.17
C GLY A 87 -4.63 -19.53 -8.70
N LYS A 88 -4.18 -18.31 -8.39
CA LYS A 88 -4.05 -17.79 -7.01
C LYS A 88 -5.25 -16.94 -6.62
N ASN A 89 -5.56 -16.95 -5.31
CA ASN A 89 -6.59 -16.10 -4.73
C ASN A 89 -6.30 -14.61 -4.95
N THR A 90 -7.36 -13.86 -5.25
CA THR A 90 -7.33 -12.41 -5.41
C THR A 90 -7.09 -11.71 -4.07
N ILE A 91 -6.59 -10.48 -4.17
CA ILE A 91 -6.34 -9.57 -3.07
C ILE A 91 -7.48 -8.54 -3.06
N GLY A 92 -8.22 -8.47 -1.96
CA GLY A 92 -9.22 -7.43 -1.72
C GLY A 92 -8.66 -6.16 -1.05
N GLY A 93 -7.34 -6.05 -0.88
CA GLY A 93 -6.69 -4.86 -0.32
C GLY A 93 -5.18 -5.05 -0.18
N PHE A 94 -4.40 -4.20 -0.85
CA PHE A 94 -2.94 -4.31 -0.95
C PHE A 94 -2.26 -4.28 0.42
N VAL A 95 -2.48 -3.21 1.18
CA VAL A 95 -1.97 -3.04 2.56
C VAL A 95 -2.43 -4.17 3.48
N LYS A 96 -3.71 -4.56 3.41
CA LYS A 96 -4.23 -5.67 4.21
C LYS A 96 -3.51 -6.98 3.91
N HIS A 97 -3.18 -7.24 2.65
CA HIS A 97 -2.51 -8.45 2.22
C HIS A 97 -1.03 -8.49 2.61
N TYR A 98 -0.31 -7.39 2.38
CA TYR A 98 1.14 -7.34 2.52
C TYR A 98 1.65 -6.82 3.88
N LEU A 99 0.86 -6.04 4.63
CA LEU A 99 1.21 -5.53 5.97
C LEU A 99 0.42 -6.22 7.08
N ILE A 100 -0.91 -6.18 7.02
CA ILE A 100 -1.76 -6.58 8.16
C ILE A 100 -1.73 -8.10 8.40
N LYS A 101 -1.89 -8.91 7.33
CA LYS A 101 -1.86 -10.38 7.44
C LYS A 101 -0.54 -10.93 8.03
N PRO A 102 0.65 -10.52 7.56
CA PRO A 102 1.90 -11.00 8.17
C PRO A 102 2.08 -10.51 9.60
N TYR A 103 1.75 -9.25 9.90
CA TYR A 103 1.82 -8.72 11.27
C TYR A 103 0.91 -9.48 12.25
N ALA A 104 -0.36 -9.70 11.88
CA ALA A 104 -1.31 -10.46 12.69
C ALA A 104 -0.85 -11.91 12.93
N ARG A 105 -0.17 -12.53 11.95
CA ARG A 105 0.41 -13.87 12.10
C ARG A 105 1.60 -13.86 13.07
N ALA A 106 2.48 -12.86 12.99
CA ALA A 106 3.60 -12.71 13.91
C ALA A 106 3.10 -12.52 15.36
N LYS A 107 2.11 -11.64 15.57
CA LYS A 107 1.49 -11.43 16.89
C LYS A 107 0.86 -12.70 17.47
N ARG A 108 0.18 -13.52 16.66
CA ARG A 108 -0.38 -14.81 17.12
C ARG A 108 0.67 -15.84 17.49
N LYS A 109 1.85 -15.81 16.85
CA LYS A 109 2.98 -16.69 17.23
C LYS A 109 3.53 -16.30 18.61
N ILE A 110 3.71 -15.01 18.86
CA ILE A 110 4.19 -14.49 20.15
C ILE A 110 3.20 -14.81 21.28
N LYS A 111 1.89 -14.80 21.01
CA LYS A 111 0.87 -15.13 22.03
C LYS A 111 0.70 -16.65 22.29
N LYS A 112 1.32 -17.51 21.49
CA LYS A 112 1.19 -18.98 21.58
C LYS A 112 2.48 -19.69 22.01
N GLY A 113 3.60 -18.97 22.09
CA GLY A 113 4.85 -19.41 22.71
C GLY A 113 4.97 -18.76 24.07
#